data_AF-A0A844YG57-F1
#
_entry.id   AF-A0A844YG57-F1
#
_cell.length_a   1.000
_cell.length_b   1.000
_cell.length_c   1.000
_cell.angle_alpha   90.00
_cell.angle_beta   90.00
_cell.angle_gamma   90.00
#
_symmetry.space_group_name_H-M   'P 1'
#
loop_
_entity.id
_entity.type
_entity.pdbx_description
1 polymer ?
#
loop_
_entity_poly.entity_id
_entity_poly.type
_entity_poly.pdbx_seq_one_letter_code
_entity_poly.pdbx_strand_id
1 'polypeptide(L)'
;MRKFSWRHSCALVALAGAAAATPAFAQVDEPGDSDEQPTAETIIVTGSLIRGTPEDAALPVNTVSAEELSQKGITSPLELIKELPSVGSVLGDTNQFSTASQGFQGNGSINLRGLGFTRTLVLLNGKRTIQAPGDGFTDTNLIPLFALQRVEILKDGAAATYGSDAIAGVANFITRDNFDGVEVAGDWTFVKGSDDNFNVSGLIGKNFGGLNLLVGAGWQHRSELPTTARDYTSLTYDVNASGYSALATPGLFAVTYLGAGGLNTITAPDKGCTELGGYLTAPVCRFTYIPFDNITEEEDRYQAYAQANADLSDSTRWHASALWAKTDLESINYSPSFPPTQGPKGSGFRNAFTTSPANPAVAAFLAQQGLPASGGANGNVVAVTNVFYRPLGFLGNPLDPDRGAGRGSA
;
A
#
# COMPACT_ATOMS: atom_id res chain seq x y z
N MET A 1 34.72 -24.13 -10.31
CA MET A 1 34.60 -23.19 -11.44
C MET A 1 33.29 -22.43 -11.28
N ARG A 2 33.36 -21.12 -11.02
CA ARG A 2 32.21 -20.23 -10.77
C ARG A 2 31.51 -19.93 -12.11
N LYS A 3 30.22 -20.21 -12.23
CA LYS A 3 29.40 -19.73 -13.35
C LYS A 3 28.73 -18.42 -12.91
N PHE A 4 29.23 -17.31 -13.45
CA PHE A 4 28.63 -15.99 -13.35
C PHE A 4 27.76 -15.83 -14.60
N SER A 5 26.44 -15.77 -14.48
CA SER A 5 25.56 -15.51 -15.63
C SER A 5 25.00 -14.10 -15.54
N TRP A 6 25.54 -13.19 -16.37
CA TRP A 6 24.85 -11.98 -16.76
C TRP A 6 23.98 -12.30 -17.98
N ARG A 7 22.68 -12.01 -17.95
CA ARG A 7 21.81 -12.09 -19.13
C ARG A 7 21.13 -10.74 -19.33
N HIS A 8 21.69 -9.95 -20.24
CA HIS A 8 21.03 -8.80 -20.82
C HIS A 8 20.21 -9.29 -22.01
N SER A 9 18.91 -8.98 -22.04
CA SER A 9 18.06 -9.19 -23.22
C SER A 9 18.17 -7.99 -24.15
N CYS A 10 18.87 -8.17 -25.28
CA CYS A 10 18.69 -7.36 -26.48
C CYS A 10 18.85 -8.29 -27.69
N ALA A 11 17.79 -8.38 -28.49
CA ALA A 11 17.78 -9.14 -29.74
C ALA A 11 18.15 -8.22 -30.91
N LEU A 12 19.18 -8.58 -31.68
CA LEU A 12 19.21 -8.63 -33.16
C LEU A 12 20.65 -8.64 -33.71
N VAL A 13 20.82 -9.45 -34.76
CA VAL A 13 21.95 -9.55 -35.72
C VAL A 13 23.22 -10.23 -35.19
N ALA A 14 23.96 -11.11 -35.88
CA ALA A 14 23.75 -12.15 -36.90
C ALA A 14 25.18 -12.73 -37.13
N LEU A 15 25.24 -14.01 -37.50
CA LEU A 15 26.32 -14.67 -38.26
C LEU A 15 27.78 -14.53 -37.79
N ALA A 16 28.36 -15.64 -37.32
CA ALA A 16 29.51 -16.32 -37.96
C ALA A 16 30.15 -17.32 -36.98
N GLY A 17 30.41 -18.55 -37.43
CA GLY A 17 31.25 -19.50 -36.69
C GLY A 17 30.86 -20.96 -36.82
N ALA A 18 30.74 -21.47 -38.05
CA ALA A 18 30.78 -22.90 -38.30
C ALA A 18 32.22 -23.42 -38.09
N ALA A 19 32.35 -24.54 -37.36
CA ALA A 19 33.30 -25.65 -37.57
C ALA A 19 33.85 -26.21 -36.25
N ALA A 20 33.33 -27.37 -35.85
CA ALA A 20 34.10 -28.55 -35.41
C ALA A 20 33.11 -29.65 -34.99
N ALA A 21 32.73 -30.50 -35.94
CA ALA A 21 32.02 -31.74 -35.67
C ALA A 21 33.05 -32.81 -35.27
N THR A 22 32.91 -33.36 -34.07
CA THR A 22 33.51 -34.64 -33.67
C THR A 22 32.39 -35.68 -33.59
N PRO A 23 32.58 -36.91 -34.11
CA PRO A 23 31.56 -37.94 -34.03
C PRO A 23 31.59 -38.54 -32.63
N ALA A 24 30.46 -38.46 -31.90
CA ALA A 24 30.25 -39.26 -30.71
C ALA A 24 29.64 -40.60 -31.14
N PHE A 25 30.34 -41.69 -30.83
CA PHE A 25 29.85 -43.06 -31.00
C PHE A 25 28.63 -43.28 -30.10
N ALA A 26 27.52 -43.73 -30.69
CA ALA A 26 26.36 -44.21 -29.96
C ALA A 26 26.69 -45.55 -29.30
N GLN A 27 26.73 -45.58 -27.96
CA GLN A 27 26.63 -46.83 -27.20
C GLN A 27 25.15 -47.07 -26.89
N VAL A 28 24.69 -48.25 -27.30
CA VAL A 28 23.39 -48.82 -26.97
C VAL A 28 23.53 -49.42 -25.58
N ASP A 29 22.88 -48.81 -24.58
CA ASP A 29 22.68 -49.44 -23.27
C ASP A 29 21.28 -50.07 -23.24
N GLU A 30 21.24 -51.37 -22.92
CA GLU A 30 20.03 -52.12 -22.58
C GLU A 30 19.39 -51.56 -21.29
N PRO A 31 18.05 -51.60 -21.15
CA PRO A 31 17.39 -51.10 -19.96
C PRO A 31 17.57 -52.09 -18.80
N GLY A 32 18.46 -51.72 -17.88
CA GLY A 32 18.56 -52.31 -16.55
C GLY A 32 17.45 -51.77 -15.65
N ASP A 33 16.68 -52.71 -15.12
CA ASP A 33 15.61 -52.55 -14.14
C ASP A 33 16.16 -51.98 -12.82
N SER A 34 15.79 -50.73 -12.50
CA SER A 34 15.84 -50.19 -11.14
C SER A 34 14.70 -49.19 -10.97
N ASP A 35 13.55 -49.72 -10.58
CA ASP A 35 12.46 -48.98 -9.94
C ASP A 35 12.97 -48.34 -8.64
N GLU A 36 13.60 -47.17 -8.76
CA GLU A 36 13.70 -46.21 -7.67
C GLU A 36 12.65 -45.13 -7.97
N GLN A 37 11.43 -45.35 -7.46
CA GLN A 37 10.41 -44.31 -7.46
C GLN A 37 11.01 -43.06 -6.79
N PRO A 38 11.02 -41.89 -7.46
CA PRO A 38 11.42 -40.67 -6.80
C PRO A 38 10.48 -40.49 -5.62
N THR A 39 11.03 -40.41 -4.42
CA THR A 39 10.28 -40.03 -3.23
C THR A 39 9.57 -38.72 -3.56
N ALA A 40 8.26 -38.79 -3.77
CA ALA A 40 7.46 -37.60 -4.03
C ALA A 40 7.71 -36.62 -2.89
N GLU A 41 8.23 -35.44 -3.23
CA GLU A 41 8.46 -34.36 -2.30
C GLU A 41 7.07 -33.95 -1.77
N THR A 42 6.71 -34.41 -0.57
CA THR A 42 5.38 -34.17 -0.01
C THR A 42 5.21 -32.68 0.28
N ILE A 43 4.53 -31.97 -0.62
CA ILE A 43 4.14 -30.58 -0.41
C ILE A 43 3.01 -30.56 0.63
N ILE A 44 3.30 -30.00 1.80
CA ILE A 44 2.29 -29.79 2.84
C ILE A 44 1.62 -28.43 2.58
N VAL A 45 0.32 -28.47 2.29
CA VAL A 45 -0.48 -27.29 1.92
C VAL A 45 -1.35 -26.80 3.09
N THR A 46 -1.47 -25.48 3.22
CA THR A 46 -2.32 -24.76 4.17
C THR A 46 -3.80 -25.10 3.96
N GLY A 47 -4.52 -25.36 5.06
CA GLY A 47 -5.94 -25.74 5.03
C GLY A 47 -6.21 -27.22 5.24
N SER A 48 -5.19 -28.08 5.14
CA SER A 48 -5.35 -29.49 5.48
C SER A 48 -5.23 -29.73 6.99
N LEU A 49 -6.19 -30.48 7.56
CA LEU A 49 -6.10 -31.01 8.92
C LEU A 49 -5.01 -32.10 9.05
N ILE A 50 -4.48 -32.61 7.93
CA ILE A 50 -3.54 -33.74 7.85
C ILE A 50 -2.28 -33.31 7.07
N ARG A 51 -1.11 -33.34 7.72
CA ARG A 51 0.17 -33.07 7.05
C ARG A 51 0.37 -34.04 5.87
N GLY A 52 0.59 -33.49 4.67
CA GLY A 52 0.91 -34.26 3.46
C GLY A 52 -0.28 -34.64 2.58
N THR A 53 -1.38 -33.90 2.64
CA THR A 53 -2.45 -34.06 1.64
C THR A 53 -1.97 -33.45 0.31
N PRO A 54 -2.04 -34.18 -0.81
CA PRO A 54 -1.59 -33.71 -2.12
C PRO A 54 -2.29 -32.41 -2.56
N GLU A 55 -1.75 -31.73 -3.57
CA GLU A 55 -2.42 -30.61 -4.26
C GLU A 55 -3.84 -30.97 -4.75
N ASP A 56 -4.11 -32.28 -4.94
CA ASP A 56 -5.42 -32.86 -5.26
C ASP A 56 -6.41 -32.92 -4.08
N ALA A 57 -6.08 -32.34 -2.92
CA ALA A 57 -7.04 -32.18 -1.83
C ALA A 57 -8.22 -31.30 -2.28
N ALA A 58 -9.44 -31.62 -1.86
CA ALA A 58 -10.68 -30.95 -2.24
C ALA A 58 -10.84 -29.48 -1.75
N LEU A 59 -9.74 -28.78 -1.46
CA LEU A 59 -9.71 -27.38 -1.06
C LEU A 59 -9.08 -26.55 -2.18
N PRO A 60 -9.69 -25.43 -2.61
CA PRO A 60 -9.19 -24.61 -3.70
C PRO A 60 -7.97 -23.78 -3.24
N VAL A 61 -6.83 -24.44 -3.05
CA VAL A 61 -5.57 -23.80 -2.69
C VAL A 61 -4.79 -23.44 -3.93
N ASN A 62 -4.34 -22.20 -4.02
CA ASN A 62 -3.43 -21.75 -5.07
C ASN A 62 -2.03 -21.59 -4.49
N THR A 63 -1.02 -22.17 -5.14
CA THR A 63 0.39 -22.06 -4.77
C THR A 63 1.12 -21.18 -5.77
N VAL A 64 1.89 -20.21 -5.27
CA VAL A 64 2.74 -19.32 -6.10
C VAL A 64 4.17 -19.46 -5.61
N SER A 65 5.08 -19.97 -6.45
CA SER A 65 6.47 -20.25 -6.07
C SER A 65 7.36 -19.01 -6.20
N ALA A 66 8.45 -18.95 -5.43
CA ALA A 66 9.43 -17.87 -5.52
C ALA A 66 10.07 -17.77 -6.92
N GLU A 67 10.30 -18.89 -7.60
CA GLU A 67 10.71 -18.92 -9.01
C GLU A 67 9.71 -18.21 -9.93
N GLU A 68 8.41 -18.46 -9.76
CA GLU A 68 7.37 -17.78 -10.55
C GLU A 68 7.35 -16.27 -10.27
N LEU A 69 7.50 -15.88 -8.99
CA LEU A 69 7.61 -14.46 -8.61
C LEU A 69 8.81 -13.78 -9.28
N SER A 70 9.97 -14.44 -9.24
CA SER A 70 11.19 -13.95 -9.87
C SER A 70 11.04 -13.82 -11.39
N GLN A 71 10.40 -14.80 -12.05
CA GLN A 71 10.14 -14.77 -13.49
C GLN A 71 9.19 -13.64 -13.90
N LYS A 72 8.24 -13.27 -13.03
CA LYS A 72 7.35 -12.12 -13.23
C LYS A 72 7.98 -10.77 -12.86
N GLY A 73 9.20 -10.77 -12.30
CA GLY A 73 9.86 -9.55 -11.84
C GLY A 73 9.18 -8.94 -10.61
N ILE A 74 8.49 -9.74 -9.80
CA ILE A 74 7.83 -9.29 -8.58
C ILE A 74 8.88 -9.14 -7.48
N THR A 75 9.05 -7.93 -6.95
CA THR A 75 10.12 -7.61 -5.99
C THR A 75 9.60 -7.22 -4.61
N SER A 76 8.28 -7.07 -4.45
CA SER A 76 7.65 -6.73 -3.17
C SER A 76 6.41 -7.59 -2.86
N PRO A 77 6.09 -7.82 -1.57
CA PRO A 77 4.87 -8.54 -1.19
C PRO A 77 3.60 -7.90 -1.77
N LEU A 78 3.58 -6.58 -1.89
CA LEU A 78 2.47 -5.83 -2.45
C LEU A 78 2.24 -6.14 -3.93
N GLU A 79 3.29 -6.16 -4.74
CA GLU A 79 3.21 -6.53 -6.15
C GLU A 79 2.69 -7.95 -6.32
N LEU A 80 3.24 -8.90 -5.54
CA LEU A 80 2.71 -10.26 -5.48
C LEU A 80 1.21 -10.26 -5.20
N ILE A 81 0.79 -9.56 -4.16
CA ILE A 81 -0.61 -9.53 -3.73
C ILE A 81 -1.51 -8.95 -4.82
N LYS A 82 -1.06 -7.91 -5.54
CA LYS A 82 -1.81 -7.28 -6.65
C LYS A 82 -1.94 -8.19 -7.88
N GLU A 83 -0.98 -9.08 -8.10
CA GLU A 83 -1.01 -10.06 -9.21
C GLU A 83 -1.96 -11.24 -8.95
N LEU A 84 -2.49 -11.39 -7.73
CA LEU A 84 -3.40 -12.47 -7.39
C LEU A 84 -4.83 -12.17 -7.88
N PRO A 85 -5.43 -12.99 -8.77
CA PRO A 85 -6.79 -12.73 -9.30
C PRO A 85 -7.89 -12.76 -8.23
N SER A 86 -7.63 -13.38 -7.08
CA SER A 86 -8.57 -13.48 -5.96
C SER A 86 -8.46 -12.34 -4.95
N VAL A 87 -7.63 -11.33 -5.21
CA VAL A 87 -7.41 -10.19 -4.31
C VAL A 87 -8.16 -8.95 -4.85
N GLY A 88 -8.88 -8.26 -3.96
CA GLY A 88 -9.51 -6.97 -4.23
C GLY A 88 -8.59 -5.80 -3.89
N SER A 89 -9.14 -4.61 -3.65
CA SER A 89 -8.33 -3.45 -3.25
C SER A 89 -7.57 -3.69 -1.94
N VAL A 90 -6.28 -3.35 -1.93
CA VAL A 90 -5.35 -3.56 -0.81
C VAL A 90 -4.64 -2.27 -0.39
N LEU A 91 -4.02 -2.29 0.79
CA LEU A 91 -3.08 -1.27 1.26
C LEU A 91 -1.66 -1.60 0.77
N GLY A 92 -0.82 -0.58 0.56
CA GLY A 92 0.62 -0.77 0.35
C GLY A 92 1.35 0.30 -0.48
N ASP A 93 0.61 1.18 -1.16
CA ASP A 93 1.22 2.35 -1.80
C ASP A 93 1.08 3.56 -0.86
N THR A 94 0.36 4.56 -1.31
CA THR A 94 0.08 5.83 -0.65
C THR A 94 -0.86 5.71 0.57
N ASN A 95 -1.86 4.82 0.55
CA ASN A 95 -2.82 4.62 1.64
C ASN A 95 -3.54 5.91 2.13
N GLN A 96 -3.56 6.99 1.34
CA GLN A 96 -4.16 8.28 1.72
C GLN A 96 -5.62 8.47 1.32
N PHE A 97 -6.03 7.80 0.24
CA PHE A 97 -7.25 8.15 -0.51
C PHE A 97 -8.52 7.46 0.00
N SER A 98 -8.41 6.63 1.05
CA SER A 98 -9.53 5.95 1.69
C SER A 98 -9.48 6.19 3.19
N THR A 99 -10.63 6.50 3.79
CA THR A 99 -10.74 6.69 5.24
C THR A 99 -10.34 5.45 6.04
N ALA A 100 -10.45 4.25 5.44
CA ALA A 100 -10.02 2.99 6.06
C ALA A 100 -8.50 2.74 5.91
N SER A 101 -7.80 3.59 5.15
CA SER A 101 -6.35 3.47 4.86
C SER A 101 -5.54 4.55 5.56
N GLN A 102 -6.19 5.67 5.94
CA GLN A 102 -5.54 6.79 6.62
C GLN A 102 -4.92 6.33 7.95
N GLY A 103 -3.59 6.52 8.06
CA GLY A 103 -2.80 6.13 9.23
C GLY A 103 -2.03 4.83 9.06
N PHE A 104 -2.17 4.16 7.91
CA PHE A 104 -1.46 2.93 7.56
C PHE A 104 -0.40 3.14 6.47
N GLN A 105 0.15 4.34 6.34
CA GLN A 105 1.18 4.60 5.33
C GLN A 105 2.40 3.70 5.62
N GLY A 106 2.97 3.10 4.56
CA GLY A 106 4.04 2.09 4.67
C GLY A 106 3.58 0.68 5.10
N ASN A 107 2.32 0.48 5.48
CA ASN A 107 1.78 -0.87 5.73
C ASN A 107 1.17 -1.48 4.45
N GLY A 108 1.30 -2.79 4.31
CA GLY A 108 0.73 -3.57 3.23
C GLY A 108 -0.36 -4.50 3.74
N SER A 109 -1.41 -4.71 2.96
CA SER A 109 -2.47 -5.67 3.34
C SER A 109 -2.84 -6.62 2.21
N ILE A 110 -3.56 -7.69 2.56
CA ILE A 110 -4.18 -8.58 1.60
C ILE A 110 -5.70 -8.61 1.82
N ASN A 111 -6.46 -8.56 0.73
CA ASN A 111 -7.91 -8.51 0.76
C ASN A 111 -8.50 -9.55 -0.18
N LEU A 112 -8.52 -10.81 0.26
CA LEU A 112 -9.10 -11.89 -0.53
C LEU A 112 -10.59 -11.61 -0.77
N ARG A 113 -11.03 -11.74 -2.03
CA ARG A 113 -12.41 -11.56 -2.49
C ARG A 113 -13.02 -10.18 -2.21
N GLY A 114 -12.20 -9.19 -1.83
CA GLY A 114 -12.68 -7.84 -1.54
C GLY A 114 -13.50 -7.70 -0.25
N LEU A 115 -13.46 -8.66 0.67
CA LEU A 115 -14.26 -8.65 1.90
C LEU A 115 -13.68 -7.77 3.04
N GLY A 116 -12.53 -7.14 2.81
CA GLY A 116 -11.80 -6.29 3.74
C GLY A 116 -10.55 -6.99 4.28
N PHE A 117 -9.49 -6.22 4.49
CA PHE A 117 -8.17 -6.73 4.88
C PHE A 117 -8.11 -7.31 6.30
N THR A 118 -9.07 -7.00 7.18
CA THR A 118 -9.23 -7.64 8.51
C THR A 118 -9.88 -9.02 8.44
N ARG A 119 -10.38 -9.43 7.27
CA ARG A 119 -11.08 -10.72 7.07
C ARG A 119 -10.25 -11.74 6.29
N THR A 120 -8.99 -11.43 6.01
CA THR A 120 -8.02 -12.37 5.45
C THR A 120 -6.98 -12.69 6.51
N LEU A 121 -6.79 -13.97 6.80
CA LEU A 121 -5.73 -14.40 7.70
C LEU A 121 -4.40 -14.49 6.95
N VAL A 122 -3.37 -13.83 7.47
CA VAL A 122 -1.99 -13.96 6.98
C VAL A 122 -1.16 -14.78 7.95
N LEU A 123 -0.41 -15.73 7.42
CA LEU A 123 0.49 -16.59 8.15
C LEU A 123 1.90 -16.53 7.57
N LEU A 124 2.91 -16.65 8.42
CA LEU A 124 4.29 -16.93 8.05
C LEU A 124 4.64 -18.30 8.65
N ASN A 125 4.97 -19.28 7.81
CA ASN A 125 5.23 -20.66 8.21
C ASN A 125 4.10 -21.25 9.07
N GLY A 126 2.85 -20.96 8.70
CA GLY A 126 1.65 -21.43 9.42
C GLY A 126 1.38 -20.72 10.76
N LYS A 127 2.18 -19.72 11.14
CA LYS A 127 2.01 -18.93 12.36
C LYS A 127 1.51 -17.53 12.05
N ARG A 128 0.65 -16.98 12.91
CA ARG A 128 0.22 -15.58 12.84
C ARG A 128 1.45 -14.68 13.02
N THR A 129 1.53 -13.64 12.20
CA THR A 129 2.65 -12.68 12.20
C THR A 129 2.21 -11.34 12.81
N ILE A 130 3.08 -10.32 12.73
CA ILE A 130 2.92 -9.01 13.34
C ILE A 130 1.72 -8.29 12.71
N GLN A 131 0.80 -7.84 13.58
CA GLN A 131 -0.32 -7.00 13.17
C GLN A 131 0.13 -5.55 13.00
N ALA A 132 -0.46 -4.87 12.01
CA ALA A 132 -0.38 -3.43 11.90
C ALA A 132 -0.99 -2.79 13.17
N PRO A 133 -0.36 -1.75 13.76
CA PRO A 133 -0.91 -1.06 14.93
C PRO A 133 -2.32 -0.51 14.65
N GLY A 134 -3.27 -0.68 15.57
CA GLY A 134 -4.59 -0.02 15.51
C GLY A 134 -5.74 -0.90 14.99
N ASP A 135 -5.66 -1.42 13.76
CA ASP A 135 -6.82 -2.02 13.07
C ASP A 135 -6.81 -3.55 12.92
N GLY A 136 -5.83 -4.24 13.53
CA GLY A 136 -5.89 -5.69 13.74
C GLY A 136 -5.72 -6.56 12.48
N PHE A 137 -5.23 -6.01 11.37
CA PHE A 137 -4.79 -6.78 10.20
C PHE A 137 -3.28 -7.01 10.22
N THR A 138 -2.80 -7.97 9.43
CA THR A 138 -1.35 -8.25 9.30
C THR A 138 -0.69 -7.31 8.31
N ASP A 139 0.45 -6.74 8.69
CA ASP A 139 1.28 -6.00 7.74
C ASP A 139 2.10 -6.97 6.86
N THR A 140 1.68 -7.09 5.61
CA THR A 140 2.32 -7.96 4.61
C THR A 140 3.68 -7.43 4.12
N ASN A 141 3.98 -6.15 4.34
CA ASN A 141 5.29 -5.59 4.01
C ASN A 141 6.41 -6.11 4.92
N LEU A 142 6.06 -6.77 6.04
CA LEU A 142 7.02 -7.38 6.95
C LEU A 142 7.47 -8.79 6.49
N ILE A 143 6.88 -9.34 5.43
CA ILE A 143 7.25 -10.67 4.95
C ILE A 143 8.61 -10.63 4.23
N PRO A 144 9.58 -11.49 4.61
CA PRO A 144 10.90 -11.52 3.99
C PRO A 144 10.86 -12.27 2.64
N LEU A 145 10.64 -11.56 1.54
CA LEU A 145 10.60 -12.17 0.21
C LEU A 145 11.89 -12.92 -0.17
N PHE A 146 13.04 -12.41 0.26
CA PHE A 146 14.33 -13.06 -0.01
C PHE A 146 14.45 -14.46 0.62
N ALA A 147 13.68 -14.75 1.68
CA ALA A 147 13.65 -16.07 2.33
C ALA A 147 12.44 -16.91 1.90
N LEU A 148 11.57 -16.38 1.02
CA LEU A 148 10.34 -17.02 0.60
C LEU A 148 10.62 -18.20 -0.34
N GLN A 149 9.89 -19.29 -0.14
CA GLN A 149 9.82 -20.42 -1.07
C GLN A 149 8.54 -20.37 -1.89
N ARG A 150 7.40 -20.12 -1.25
CA ARG A 150 6.09 -20.05 -1.90
C ARG A 150 5.06 -19.33 -1.04
N VAL A 151 3.95 -18.93 -1.67
CA VAL A 151 2.73 -18.49 -1.00
C VAL A 151 1.60 -19.46 -1.29
N GLU A 152 0.89 -19.85 -0.25
CA GLU A 152 -0.28 -20.73 -0.34
C GLU A 152 -1.53 -19.93 0.01
N ILE A 153 -2.50 -19.92 -0.90
CA ILE A 153 -3.74 -19.15 -0.75
C ILE A 153 -4.91 -20.12 -0.69
N LEU A 154 -5.44 -20.31 0.52
CA LEU A 154 -6.70 -20.99 0.74
C LEU A 154 -7.83 -19.99 0.52
N LYS A 155 -8.57 -20.16 -0.58
CA LYS A 155 -9.68 -19.27 -0.94
C LYS A 155 -10.96 -19.56 -0.16
N ASP A 156 -11.04 -20.69 0.54
CA ASP A 156 -12.22 -21.03 1.33
C ASP A 156 -12.19 -20.37 2.72
N GLY A 157 -13.37 -20.08 3.26
CA GLY A 157 -13.49 -19.54 4.61
C GLY A 157 -13.06 -20.59 5.62
N ALA A 158 -11.98 -20.32 6.37
CA ALA A 158 -11.36 -21.27 7.28
C ALA A 158 -11.46 -20.83 8.74
N ALA A 159 -12.48 -20.02 9.07
CA ALA A 159 -12.64 -19.42 10.39
C ALA A 159 -12.81 -20.45 11.52
N ALA A 160 -13.42 -21.60 11.23
CA ALA A 160 -13.56 -22.71 12.19
C ALA A 160 -12.20 -23.35 12.57
N THR A 161 -11.22 -23.30 11.65
CA THR A 161 -9.91 -23.94 11.83
C THR A 161 -8.85 -22.94 12.30
N TYR A 162 -8.85 -21.73 11.76
CA TYR A 162 -7.80 -20.73 11.98
C TYR A 162 -8.25 -19.48 12.75
N GLY A 163 -9.54 -19.39 13.13
CA GLY A 163 -10.10 -18.29 13.92
C GLY A 163 -10.79 -17.21 13.08
N SER A 164 -11.37 -16.22 13.76
CA SER A 164 -12.29 -15.20 13.20
C SER A 164 -11.77 -14.42 11.99
N ASP A 165 -10.46 -14.34 11.80
CA ASP A 165 -9.85 -13.53 10.73
C ASP A 165 -9.82 -14.28 9.40
N ALA A 166 -10.09 -15.59 9.38
CA ALA A 166 -10.07 -16.42 8.17
C ALA A 166 -11.46 -16.52 7.50
N ILE A 167 -12.21 -15.42 7.43
CA ILE A 167 -13.55 -15.39 6.79
C ILE A 167 -13.42 -15.41 5.27
N ALA A 168 -12.53 -14.58 4.71
CA ALA A 168 -12.30 -14.47 3.27
C ALA A 168 -11.34 -15.53 2.74
N GLY A 169 -10.51 -16.09 3.62
CA GLY A 169 -9.50 -17.10 3.30
C GLY A 169 -8.24 -16.96 4.16
N VAL A 170 -7.20 -17.70 3.76
CA VAL A 170 -5.88 -17.71 4.39
C VAL A 170 -4.80 -17.53 3.33
N ALA A 171 -3.83 -16.65 3.58
CA ALA A 171 -2.60 -16.56 2.81
C ALA A 171 -1.41 -16.93 3.71
N ASN A 172 -0.72 -18.02 3.40
CA ASN A 172 0.42 -18.51 4.16
C ASN A 172 1.70 -18.36 3.34
N PHE A 173 2.62 -17.55 3.83
CA PHE A 173 3.93 -17.35 3.28
C PHE A 173 4.87 -18.40 3.87
N ILE A 174 5.46 -19.24 3.03
CA ILE A 174 6.34 -20.33 3.45
C ILE A 174 7.78 -19.96 3.10
N THR A 175 8.66 -19.94 4.11
CA THR A 175 10.09 -19.73 3.92
C THR A 175 10.80 -21.01 3.46
N ARG A 176 12.00 -20.87 2.91
CA ARG A 176 12.80 -22.00 2.44
C ARG A 176 13.36 -22.80 3.62
N ASP A 177 12.90 -24.05 3.79
CA ASP A 177 13.27 -24.87 4.95
C ASP A 177 14.62 -25.60 4.83
N ASN A 178 15.08 -25.87 3.60
CA ASN A 178 16.25 -26.72 3.31
C ASN A 178 17.28 -26.06 2.38
N PHE A 179 17.32 -24.73 2.35
CA PHE A 179 18.25 -23.99 1.49
C PHE A 179 19.72 -24.24 1.93
N ASP A 180 20.56 -24.72 1.02
CA ASP A 180 22.01 -24.87 1.20
C ASP A 180 22.73 -24.11 0.09
N GLY A 181 23.36 -23.00 0.46
CA GLY A 181 24.05 -22.14 -0.48
C GLY A 181 24.09 -20.69 -0.05
N VAL A 182 24.50 -19.86 -1.01
CA VAL A 182 24.52 -18.40 -0.89
C VAL A 182 23.81 -17.83 -2.10
N GLU A 183 22.84 -16.97 -1.86
CA GLU A 183 22.10 -16.23 -2.87
C GLU A 183 22.25 -14.74 -2.59
N VAL A 184 22.50 -13.97 -3.64
CA VAL A 184 22.49 -12.51 -3.62
C VAL A 184 21.62 -12.08 -4.78
N ALA A 185 20.60 -11.29 -4.48
CA ALA A 185 19.68 -10.76 -5.47
C ALA A 185 19.71 -9.24 -5.38
N GLY A 186 19.50 -8.59 -6.53
CA GLY A 186 19.30 -7.16 -6.58
C GLY A 186 18.54 -6.78 -7.84
N ASP A 187 17.71 -5.77 -7.70
CA ASP A 187 16.92 -5.20 -8.78
C ASP A 187 16.96 -3.68 -8.72
N TRP A 188 16.78 -3.10 -9.91
CA TRP A 188 16.64 -1.69 -10.13
C TRP A 188 15.46 -1.50 -11.06
N THR A 189 14.52 -0.65 -10.65
CA THR A 189 13.32 -0.36 -11.41
C THR A 189 13.31 1.11 -11.79
N PHE A 190 13.46 1.38 -13.08
CA PHE A 190 13.29 2.72 -13.62
C PHE A 190 11.83 3.14 -13.55
N VAL A 191 11.56 4.29 -12.93
CA VAL A 191 10.22 4.84 -12.81
C VAL A 191 10.23 6.30 -13.26
N LYS A 192 9.64 6.54 -14.43
CA LYS A 192 9.54 7.89 -14.99
C LYS A 192 8.83 8.83 -14.00
N GLY A 193 9.53 9.89 -13.60
CA GLY A 193 9.01 10.91 -12.69
C GLY A 193 9.30 10.67 -11.21
N SER A 194 10.12 9.67 -10.87
CA SER A 194 10.71 9.46 -9.54
C SER A 194 12.21 9.19 -9.64
N ASP A 195 12.88 9.01 -8.51
CA ASP A 195 14.32 8.71 -8.42
C ASP A 195 14.64 7.19 -8.46
N ASP A 196 13.80 6.44 -9.16
CA ASP A 196 13.85 4.97 -9.31
C ASP A 196 13.73 4.15 -8.01
N ASN A 197 13.53 2.84 -8.14
CA ASN A 197 13.47 1.93 -6.99
C ASN A 197 14.65 0.97 -7.02
N PHE A 198 15.09 0.56 -5.83
CA PHE A 198 16.20 -0.38 -5.64
C PHE A 198 15.83 -1.44 -4.62
N ASN A 199 16.23 -2.67 -4.86
CA ASN A 199 16.16 -3.71 -3.84
C ASN A 199 17.41 -4.59 -3.91
N VAL A 200 17.92 -4.96 -2.75
CA VAL A 200 19.10 -5.79 -2.58
C VAL A 200 18.87 -6.74 -1.43
N SER A 201 19.16 -8.01 -1.63
CA SER A 201 19.07 -9.01 -0.58
C SER A 201 20.17 -10.05 -0.66
N GLY A 202 20.46 -10.64 0.49
CA GLY A 202 21.37 -11.76 0.63
C GLY A 202 20.77 -12.83 1.51
N LEU A 203 20.96 -14.09 1.11
CA LEU A 203 20.52 -15.26 1.85
C LEU A 203 21.66 -16.28 1.89
N ILE A 204 21.91 -16.82 3.08
CA ILE A 204 22.90 -17.86 3.31
C ILE A 204 22.20 -18.97 4.08
N GLY A 205 22.29 -20.20 3.58
CA GLY A 205 21.83 -21.38 4.30
C GLY A 205 22.83 -22.50 4.23
N LYS A 206 22.79 -23.38 5.25
CA LYS A 206 23.67 -24.54 5.29
C LYS A 206 23.01 -25.74 5.96
N ASN A 207 23.16 -26.90 5.32
CA ASN A 207 22.77 -28.18 5.88
C ASN A 207 23.96 -28.84 6.60
N PHE A 208 23.69 -29.32 7.81
CA PHE A 208 24.60 -30.05 8.70
C PHE A 208 23.92 -31.35 9.15
N GLY A 209 23.72 -32.29 8.22
CA GLY A 209 22.92 -33.48 8.50
C GLY A 209 21.47 -33.10 8.80
N GLY A 210 20.99 -33.44 10.00
CA GLY A 210 19.63 -33.11 10.45
C GLY A 210 19.40 -31.64 10.82
N LEU A 211 20.41 -30.76 10.76
CA LEU A 211 20.29 -29.33 11.07
C LEU A 211 20.38 -28.50 9.77
N ASN A 212 19.38 -27.67 9.50
CA ASN A 212 19.45 -26.57 8.54
C ASN A 212 19.48 -25.23 9.29
N LEU A 213 20.42 -24.37 8.92
CA LEU A 213 20.47 -22.98 9.36
C LEU A 213 20.29 -22.08 8.15
N LEU A 214 19.48 -21.03 8.30
CA LEU A 214 19.21 -20.02 7.28
C LEU A 214 19.32 -18.63 7.91
N VAL A 215 20.04 -17.72 7.25
CA VAL A 215 20.11 -16.31 7.64
C VAL A 215 20.07 -15.47 6.37
N GLY A 216 19.28 -14.40 6.38
CA GLY A 216 19.25 -13.44 5.29
C GLY A 216 18.91 -12.05 5.76
N ALA A 217 19.22 -11.08 4.90
CA ALA A 217 18.85 -9.69 5.08
C ALA A 217 18.52 -9.07 3.73
N GLY A 218 17.65 -8.06 3.77
CA GLY A 218 17.21 -7.33 2.59
C GLY A 218 17.05 -5.84 2.90
N TRP A 219 17.28 -5.04 1.87
CA TRP A 219 16.97 -3.62 1.85
C TRP A 219 16.23 -3.29 0.56
N GLN A 220 15.13 -2.57 0.69
CA GLN A 220 14.35 -2.07 -0.43
C GLN A 220 14.15 -0.57 -0.25
N HIS A 221 14.45 0.20 -1.29
CA HIS A 221 14.14 1.62 -1.41
C HIS A 221 13.11 1.82 -2.52
N ARG A 222 12.05 2.54 -2.18
CA ARG A 222 11.04 3.00 -3.14
C ARG A 222 11.02 4.53 -3.12
N SER A 223 11.21 5.14 -4.28
CA SER A 223 11.21 6.59 -4.41
C SER A 223 9.82 7.20 -4.33
N GLU A 224 9.79 8.47 -3.92
CA GLU A 224 8.62 9.33 -4.05
C GLU A 224 8.20 9.44 -5.53
N LEU A 225 6.92 9.19 -5.81
CA LEU A 225 6.31 9.49 -7.09
C LEU A 225 5.12 10.42 -6.85
N PRO A 226 5.24 11.72 -7.13
CA PRO A 226 4.15 12.64 -6.93
C PRO A 226 3.02 12.39 -7.93
N THR A 227 1.78 12.66 -7.51
CA THR A 227 0.62 12.58 -8.43
C THR A 227 0.81 13.48 -9.65
N THR A 228 1.42 14.65 -9.49
CA THR A 228 1.72 15.60 -10.55
C THR A 228 2.65 15.05 -11.64
N ALA A 229 3.36 13.95 -11.40
CA ALA A 229 4.16 13.26 -12.42
C ALA A 229 3.31 12.42 -13.40
N ARG A 230 2.01 12.23 -13.12
CA ARG A 230 1.09 11.41 -13.92
C ARG A 230 -0.16 12.20 -14.30
N ASP A 231 -0.35 12.39 -15.59
CA ASP A 231 -1.48 13.11 -16.19
C ASP A 231 -2.85 12.53 -15.79
N TYR A 232 -2.96 11.21 -15.66
CA TYR A 232 -4.20 10.53 -15.29
C TYR A 232 -4.63 10.73 -13.83
N THR A 233 -3.79 11.32 -12.97
CA THR A 233 -4.16 11.55 -11.56
C THR A 233 -4.95 12.84 -11.38
N SER A 234 -4.62 13.88 -12.16
CA SER A 234 -5.25 15.20 -12.06
C SER A 234 -6.25 15.39 -13.18
N LEU A 235 -7.44 14.81 -12.98
CA LEU A 235 -8.54 14.92 -13.93
C LEU A 235 -9.45 16.11 -13.57
N THR A 236 -10.10 16.69 -14.58
CA THR A 236 -11.08 17.75 -14.35
C THR A 236 -12.30 17.22 -13.59
N TYR A 237 -13.06 18.10 -12.94
CA TYR A 237 -14.26 17.71 -12.19
C TYR A 237 -15.27 16.95 -13.07
N ASP A 238 -15.45 17.38 -14.32
CA ASP A 238 -16.40 16.77 -15.26
C ASP A 238 -16.02 15.32 -15.63
N VAL A 239 -14.72 14.97 -15.53
CA VAL A 239 -14.22 13.62 -15.78
C VAL A 239 -14.20 12.79 -14.48
N ASN A 240 -13.74 13.39 -13.37
CA ASN A 240 -13.63 12.72 -12.08
C ASN A 240 -14.03 13.63 -10.91
N ALA A 241 -15.32 13.73 -10.65
CA ALA A 241 -15.85 14.50 -9.53
C ALA A 241 -15.38 14.00 -8.15
N SER A 242 -14.94 12.73 -8.03
CA SER A 242 -14.50 12.15 -6.76
C SER A 242 -13.17 12.74 -6.26
N GLY A 243 -12.35 13.29 -7.15
CA GLY A 243 -11.09 13.96 -6.82
C GLY A 243 -11.24 15.36 -6.22
N TYR A 244 -12.48 15.85 -6.05
CA TYR A 244 -12.77 17.20 -5.62
C TYR A 244 -13.58 17.21 -4.31
N SER A 245 -12.96 17.71 -3.26
CA SER A 245 -13.58 17.88 -1.96
C SER A 245 -14.56 19.04 -1.94
N ALA A 246 -15.69 18.85 -1.26
CA ALA A 246 -16.53 19.96 -0.81
C ALA A 246 -15.90 20.72 0.37
N LEU A 247 -14.93 20.11 1.06
CA LEU A 247 -14.13 20.75 2.10
C LEU A 247 -12.99 21.54 1.43
N ALA A 248 -13.14 22.84 1.33
CA ALA A 248 -12.33 23.66 0.44
C ALA A 248 -11.79 24.93 1.11
N THR A 249 -10.85 25.56 0.41
CA THR A 249 -10.38 26.92 0.70
C THR A 249 -10.42 27.71 -0.60
N PRO A 250 -11.23 28.76 -0.70
CA PRO A 250 -12.24 29.18 0.27
C PRO A 250 -13.41 28.17 0.35
N GLY A 251 -13.98 28.04 1.55
CA GLY A 251 -15.14 27.19 1.81
C GLY A 251 -16.47 27.84 1.43
N LEU A 252 -17.57 27.32 1.96
CA LEU A 252 -18.91 27.88 1.79
C LEU A 252 -19.19 28.90 2.90
N PHE A 253 -19.54 30.14 2.55
CA PHE A 253 -19.95 31.11 3.55
C PHE A 253 -21.43 30.98 3.88
N ALA A 254 -21.77 30.95 5.17
CA ALA A 254 -23.11 31.00 5.71
C ALA A 254 -23.25 32.26 6.58
N VAL A 255 -24.04 33.22 6.12
CA VAL A 255 -24.31 34.47 6.84
C VAL A 255 -25.73 34.45 7.35
N THR A 256 -25.87 34.50 8.69
CA THR A 256 -27.16 34.52 9.36
C THR A 256 -27.52 35.94 9.77
N TYR A 257 -28.73 36.34 9.43
CA TYR A 257 -29.35 37.61 9.75
C TYR A 257 -30.51 37.40 10.71
N LEU A 258 -30.74 38.37 11.60
CA LEU A 258 -31.91 38.48 12.45
C LEU A 258 -32.75 39.69 12.00
N GLY A 259 -33.82 39.41 11.26
CA GLY A 259 -34.79 40.40 10.80
C GLY A 259 -36.14 40.27 11.51
N ALA A 260 -37.12 41.07 11.09
CA ALA A 260 -38.47 41.04 11.67
C ALA A 260 -39.17 39.68 11.55
N GLY A 261 -38.81 38.88 10.54
CA GLY A 261 -39.31 37.52 10.33
C GLY A 261 -38.53 36.41 11.03
N GLY A 262 -37.54 36.75 11.87
CA GLY A 262 -36.67 35.79 12.57
C GLY A 262 -35.31 35.59 11.90
N LEU A 263 -34.72 34.41 12.13
CA LEU A 263 -33.40 34.05 11.60
C LEU A 263 -33.50 33.67 10.12
N ASN A 264 -32.64 34.28 9.30
CA ASN A 264 -32.47 33.94 7.88
C ASN A 264 -30.99 33.68 7.60
N THR A 265 -30.64 32.53 7.02
CA THR A 265 -29.24 32.23 6.65
C THR A 265 -29.11 32.17 5.14
N ILE A 266 -28.23 33.00 4.60
CA ILE A 266 -27.85 33.00 3.18
C ILE A 266 -26.51 32.29 3.06
N THR A 267 -26.42 31.32 2.16
CA THR A 267 -25.18 30.65 1.82
C THR A 267 -24.65 31.13 0.47
N ALA A 268 -23.34 31.35 0.37
CA ALA A 268 -22.69 31.76 -0.86
C ALA A 268 -21.27 31.16 -0.97
N PRO A 269 -20.86 30.66 -2.14
CA PRO A 269 -19.47 30.36 -2.42
C PRO A 269 -18.65 31.64 -2.44
N ASP A 270 -17.33 31.52 -2.30
CA ASP A 270 -16.44 32.62 -2.64
C ASP A 270 -16.54 32.96 -4.13
N LYS A 271 -16.68 34.24 -4.46
CA LYS A 271 -16.69 34.71 -5.86
C LYS A 271 -15.41 34.40 -6.62
N GLY A 272 -14.27 34.35 -5.92
CA GLY A 272 -12.96 33.99 -6.49
C GLY A 272 -12.74 32.48 -6.61
N CYS A 273 -13.75 31.63 -6.36
CA CYS A 273 -13.60 30.17 -6.38
C CYS A 273 -12.84 29.66 -7.60
N THR A 274 -13.28 30.03 -8.81
CA THR A 274 -12.66 29.58 -10.07
C THR A 274 -11.32 30.25 -10.33
N GLU A 275 -11.13 31.50 -9.90
CA GLU A 275 -9.88 32.24 -10.05
C GLU A 275 -8.76 31.63 -9.20
N LEU A 276 -9.11 31.04 -8.06
CA LEU A 276 -8.20 30.33 -7.17
C LEU A 276 -7.98 28.85 -7.56
N GLY A 277 -8.54 28.40 -8.70
CA GLY A 277 -8.41 27.03 -9.19
C GLY A 277 -9.47 26.05 -8.69
N GLY A 278 -10.47 26.52 -7.92
CA GLY A 278 -11.59 25.72 -7.46
C GLY A 278 -12.63 25.47 -8.56
N TYR A 279 -13.43 24.41 -8.38
CA TYR A 279 -14.55 24.10 -9.28
C TYR A 279 -15.87 24.43 -8.59
N LEU A 280 -16.67 25.31 -9.22
CA LEU A 280 -17.92 25.80 -8.62
C LEU A 280 -19.09 24.84 -8.91
N THR A 281 -19.55 24.11 -7.89
CA THR A 281 -20.85 23.44 -7.89
C THR A 281 -21.78 24.17 -6.94
N ALA A 282 -22.31 25.32 -7.38
CA ALA A 282 -23.05 26.24 -6.54
C ALA A 282 -24.09 25.52 -5.63
N PRO A 283 -24.09 25.80 -4.31
CA PRO A 283 -23.37 26.89 -3.64
C PRO A 283 -21.92 26.54 -3.22
N VAL A 284 -21.41 25.34 -3.51
CA VAL A 284 -20.11 24.85 -3.00
C VAL A 284 -18.97 25.16 -3.97
N CYS A 285 -17.90 25.79 -3.46
CA CYS A 285 -16.61 25.81 -4.13
C CYS A 285 -15.86 24.52 -3.81
N ARG A 286 -15.42 23.78 -4.83
CA ARG A 286 -14.71 22.51 -4.64
C ARG A 286 -13.22 22.65 -4.87
N PHE A 287 -12.46 21.91 -4.08
CA PHE A 287 -11.01 21.92 -4.05
C PHE A 287 -10.47 20.52 -4.32
N THR A 288 -9.45 20.39 -5.17
CA THR A 288 -8.71 19.13 -5.30
C THR A 288 -7.42 19.21 -4.50
N TYR A 289 -7.21 18.21 -3.64
CA TYR A 289 -5.96 18.05 -2.88
C TYR A 289 -5.02 17.02 -3.52
N ILE A 290 -5.43 16.40 -4.64
CA ILE A 290 -4.63 15.40 -5.37
C ILE A 290 -3.21 15.90 -5.64
N PRO A 291 -2.98 17.14 -6.14
CA PRO A 291 -1.63 17.61 -6.45
C PRO A 291 -0.66 17.67 -5.27
N PHE A 292 -1.18 17.58 -4.03
CA PHE A 292 -0.39 17.59 -2.81
C PHE A 292 -0.10 16.18 -2.26
N ASP A 293 -0.63 15.13 -2.90
CA ASP A 293 -0.40 13.74 -2.49
C ASP A 293 0.59 13.05 -3.42
N ASN A 294 1.19 11.97 -2.93
CA ASN A 294 2.01 11.07 -3.73
C ASN A 294 1.25 9.80 -4.13
N ILE A 295 1.63 9.22 -5.28
CA ILE A 295 1.23 7.87 -5.69
C ILE A 295 2.01 6.84 -4.88
N THR A 296 3.32 7.03 -4.75
CA THR A 296 4.19 6.26 -3.85
C THR A 296 4.94 7.23 -2.97
N GLU A 297 4.96 6.96 -1.67
CA GLU A 297 5.82 7.69 -0.74
C GLU A 297 7.24 7.17 -0.82
N GLU A 298 8.19 8.04 -0.48
CA GLU A 298 9.58 7.65 -0.27
C GLU A 298 9.68 6.74 0.95
N GLU A 299 10.24 5.56 0.74
CA GLU A 299 10.20 4.49 1.73
C GLU A 299 11.45 3.61 1.66
N ASP A 300 12.06 3.41 2.82
CA ASP A 300 13.18 2.49 3.02
C ASP A 300 12.76 1.35 3.94
N ARG A 301 12.94 0.11 3.48
CA ARG A 301 12.61 -1.10 4.22
C ARG A 301 13.85 -1.91 4.46
N TYR A 302 14.08 -2.26 5.72
CA TYR A 302 15.15 -3.13 6.16
C TYR A 302 14.55 -4.37 6.79
N GLN A 303 15.07 -5.53 6.43
CA GLN A 303 14.62 -6.81 6.97
C GLN A 303 15.81 -7.71 7.27
N ALA A 304 15.71 -8.46 8.36
CA ALA A 304 16.63 -9.53 8.72
C ALA A 304 15.82 -10.75 9.18
N TYR A 305 16.12 -11.90 8.63
CA TYR A 305 15.46 -13.15 8.95
C TYR A 305 16.48 -14.22 9.28
N ALA A 306 16.23 -14.99 10.33
CA ALA A 306 17.00 -16.17 10.68
C ALA A 306 16.05 -17.32 11.01
N GLN A 307 16.43 -18.52 10.59
CA GLN A 307 15.70 -19.75 10.84
C GLN A 307 16.67 -20.89 11.13
N ALA A 308 16.27 -21.78 12.03
CA ALA A 308 16.96 -23.02 12.32
C ALA A 308 15.94 -24.16 12.41
N ASN A 309 16.16 -25.19 11.60
CA ASN A 309 15.37 -26.43 11.58
C ASN A 309 16.28 -27.58 12.01
N ALA A 310 15.90 -28.38 13.00
CA ALA A 310 16.70 -29.50 13.48
C ALA A 310 15.86 -30.77 13.68
N ASP A 311 16.27 -31.88 13.06
CA ASP A 311 15.81 -33.22 13.39
C ASP A 311 16.61 -33.71 14.61
N LEU A 312 16.00 -33.64 15.79
CA LEU A 312 16.63 -34.07 17.06
C LEU A 312 16.61 -35.59 17.22
N SER A 313 15.62 -36.25 16.60
CA SER A 313 15.48 -37.71 16.50
C SER A 313 14.53 -38.07 15.35
N ASP A 314 14.34 -39.36 15.08
CA ASP A 314 13.39 -39.86 14.07
C ASP A 314 11.93 -39.40 14.28
N SER A 315 11.59 -38.98 15.51
CA SER A 315 10.23 -38.55 15.89
C SER A 315 10.14 -37.09 16.35
N THR A 316 11.28 -36.41 16.55
CA THR A 316 11.33 -35.08 17.16
C THR A 316 12.01 -34.09 16.24
N ARG A 317 11.24 -33.09 15.81
CA ARG A 317 11.75 -31.96 15.02
C ARG A 317 11.64 -30.67 15.82
N TRP A 318 12.64 -29.81 15.69
CA TRP A 318 12.69 -28.49 16.30
C TRP A 318 12.77 -27.41 15.23
N HIS A 319 12.09 -26.30 15.47
CA HIS A 319 12.10 -25.14 14.59
C HIS A 319 12.13 -23.87 15.43
N ALA A 320 13.04 -22.97 15.10
CA ALA A 320 13.06 -21.60 15.59
C ALA A 320 13.25 -20.62 14.44
N SER A 321 12.61 -19.47 14.54
CA SER A 321 12.78 -18.37 13.60
C SER A 321 12.73 -17.03 14.33
N ALA A 322 13.46 -16.07 13.79
CA ALA A 322 13.50 -14.69 14.24
C ALA A 322 13.40 -13.79 13.01
N LEU A 323 12.52 -12.79 13.09
CA LEU A 323 12.31 -11.79 12.05
C LEU A 323 12.43 -10.41 12.70
N TRP A 324 13.26 -9.56 12.11
CA TRP A 324 13.29 -8.14 12.38
C TRP A 324 13.00 -7.40 11.09
N ALA A 325 12.15 -6.39 11.17
CA ALA A 325 11.81 -5.53 10.04
C ALA A 325 11.64 -4.10 10.53
N LYS A 326 12.09 -3.15 9.73
CA LYS A 326 11.94 -1.72 9.96
C LYS A 326 11.58 -1.05 8.64
N THR A 327 10.55 -0.22 8.68
CA THR A 327 10.16 0.64 7.57
C THR A 327 10.34 2.08 8.01
N ASP A 328 11.14 2.83 7.27
CA ASP A 328 11.30 4.27 7.42
C ASP A 328 10.53 4.96 6.29
N LEU A 329 9.61 5.84 6.67
CA LEU A 329 8.93 6.77 5.76
C LEU A 329 9.49 8.15 6.08
N GLU A 330 10.48 8.59 5.30
CA GLU A 330 11.15 9.87 5.57
C GLU A 330 10.22 11.05 5.32
N SER A 331 9.31 10.90 4.36
CA SER A 331 8.34 11.92 4.05
C SER A 331 7.06 11.33 3.51
N ILE A 332 5.96 11.89 3.99
CA ILE A 332 4.63 11.52 3.54
C ILE A 332 3.92 12.78 3.10
N ASN A 333 3.48 12.78 1.85
CA ASN A 333 2.69 13.89 1.30
C ASN A 333 1.21 13.66 1.61
N TYR A 334 0.57 14.66 2.18
CA TYR A 334 -0.85 14.68 2.51
C TYR A 334 -1.46 15.99 2.03
N SER A 335 -2.79 15.99 1.90
CA SER A 335 -3.59 17.22 1.87
C SER A 335 -3.02 18.30 2.81
N PRO A 336 -2.77 19.53 2.33
CA PRO A 336 -2.08 20.59 3.09
C PRO A 336 -2.75 20.99 4.41
N SER A 337 -4.04 20.70 4.53
CA SER A 337 -4.74 20.70 5.81
C SER A 337 -5.91 19.71 5.81
N PHE A 338 -6.17 19.13 6.98
CA PHE A 338 -7.43 18.46 7.25
C PHE A 338 -8.49 19.49 7.66
N PRO A 339 -9.79 19.18 7.45
CA PRO A 339 -10.83 20.05 7.96
C PRO A 339 -10.79 20.10 9.50
N PRO A 340 -11.20 21.22 10.13
CA PRO A 340 -11.21 21.34 11.58
C PRO A 340 -12.19 20.32 12.19
N THR A 341 -11.67 19.43 13.04
CA THR A 341 -12.49 18.43 13.76
C THR A 341 -13.21 19.04 14.96
N GLN A 342 -12.79 20.23 15.39
CA GLN A 342 -13.45 21.05 16.40
C GLN A 342 -13.45 22.51 15.98
N GLY A 343 -14.62 23.14 16.02
CA GLY A 343 -14.77 24.56 15.76
C GLY A 343 -14.68 25.37 17.06
N PRO A 344 -14.66 26.72 16.96
CA PRO A 344 -14.53 27.63 18.10
C PRO A 344 -15.67 27.54 19.14
N LYS A 345 -16.74 26.78 18.86
CA LYS A 345 -17.90 26.57 19.75
C LYS A 345 -17.91 25.19 20.44
N GLY A 346 -16.82 24.43 20.37
CA GLY A 346 -16.69 23.13 21.03
C GLY A 346 -17.11 21.93 20.18
N SER A 347 -17.28 20.78 20.83
CA SER A 347 -17.59 19.51 20.17
C SER A 347 -18.95 19.57 19.46
N GLY A 348 -18.94 19.29 18.14
CA GLY A 348 -20.14 19.28 17.30
C GLY A 348 -20.15 20.33 16.18
N PHE A 349 -19.37 21.40 16.30
CA PHE A 349 -19.19 22.38 15.22
C PHE A 349 -18.00 21.99 14.33
N ARG A 350 -18.12 20.86 13.62
CA ARG A 350 -17.08 20.34 12.73
C ARG A 350 -17.03 21.14 11.43
N ASN A 351 -15.86 21.22 10.80
CA ASN A 351 -15.66 21.78 9.46
C ASN A 351 -16.11 23.26 9.32
N ALA A 352 -16.17 24.02 10.42
CA ALA A 352 -16.71 25.36 10.41
C ALA A 352 -15.97 26.34 11.34
N PHE A 353 -15.81 27.58 10.88
CA PHE A 353 -15.25 28.69 11.63
C PHE A 353 -16.23 29.86 11.63
N THR A 354 -16.63 30.30 12.82
CA THR A 354 -17.51 31.47 12.97
C THR A 354 -16.67 32.72 13.25
N THR A 355 -16.87 33.74 12.43
CA THR A 355 -16.36 35.09 12.63
C THR A 355 -17.42 35.89 13.39
N SER A 356 -16.98 36.67 14.39
CA SER A 356 -17.86 37.60 15.10
C SER A 356 -18.48 38.61 14.13
N PRO A 357 -19.79 38.89 14.19
CA PRO A 357 -20.42 39.96 13.42
C PRO A 357 -19.81 41.35 13.68
N ALA A 358 -19.15 41.54 14.83
CA ALA A 358 -18.48 42.78 15.18
C ALA A 358 -17.08 42.93 14.57
N ASN A 359 -16.58 41.93 13.82
CA ASN A 359 -15.29 42.03 13.16
C ASN A 359 -15.35 43.13 12.06
N PRO A 360 -14.44 44.11 12.07
CA PRO A 360 -14.47 45.24 11.13
C PRO A 360 -14.36 44.82 9.65
N ALA A 361 -13.82 43.63 9.36
CA ALA A 361 -13.73 43.11 8.00
C ALA A 361 -15.05 42.57 7.45
N VAL A 362 -16.08 42.34 8.29
CA VAL A 362 -17.36 41.73 7.87
C VAL A 362 -18.06 42.58 6.82
N ALA A 363 -18.09 43.91 6.97
CA ALA A 363 -18.74 44.79 6.00
C ALA A 363 -18.08 44.71 4.61
N ALA A 364 -16.74 44.73 4.57
CA ALA A 364 -15.98 44.59 3.33
C ALA A 364 -16.17 43.21 2.70
N PHE A 365 -16.15 42.15 3.51
CA PHE A 365 -16.42 40.78 3.07
C PHE A 365 -17.82 40.62 2.46
N LEU A 366 -18.87 41.14 3.10
CA LEU A 366 -20.24 41.06 2.57
C LEU A 366 -20.36 41.80 1.23
N ALA A 367 -19.76 42.98 1.13
CA ALA A 367 -19.71 43.74 -0.13
C ALA A 367 -18.97 42.96 -1.23
N GLN A 368 -17.80 42.37 -0.91
CA GLN A 368 -17.03 41.53 -1.84
C GLN A 368 -17.87 40.36 -2.33
N GLN A 369 -18.53 39.62 -1.42
CA GLN A 369 -19.35 38.46 -1.76
C GLN A 369 -20.73 38.83 -2.33
N GLY A 370 -21.09 40.12 -2.40
CA GLY A 370 -22.42 40.56 -2.87
C GLY A 370 -23.55 40.13 -1.94
N LEU A 371 -23.25 39.92 -0.66
CA LEU A 371 -24.20 39.56 0.37
C LEU A 371 -24.78 40.82 1.03
N PRO A 372 -26.04 40.79 1.52
CA PRO A 372 -26.63 41.92 2.20
C PRO A 372 -25.80 42.43 3.38
N ALA A 373 -25.63 43.75 3.49
CA ALA A 373 -25.03 44.36 4.67
C ALA A 373 -25.95 44.26 5.90
N SER A 374 -25.40 44.50 7.09
CA SER A 374 -26.21 44.68 8.29
C SER A 374 -27.08 45.94 8.18
N GLY A 375 -28.38 45.81 8.50
CA GLY A 375 -29.36 46.88 8.36
C GLY A 375 -30.16 46.83 7.04
N GLY A 376 -31.35 47.44 7.03
CA GLY A 376 -32.32 47.31 5.93
C GLY A 376 -33.26 46.10 6.08
N ALA A 377 -33.89 45.66 4.99
CA ALA A 377 -34.98 44.66 5.00
C ALA A 377 -34.56 43.26 5.52
N ASN A 378 -33.26 42.93 5.48
CA ASN A 378 -32.74 41.62 5.90
C ASN A 378 -32.36 41.55 7.39
N GLY A 379 -32.34 42.68 8.11
CA GLY A 379 -32.02 42.73 9.54
C GLY A 379 -30.52 42.78 9.88
N ASN A 380 -30.18 42.46 11.12
CA ASN A 380 -28.80 42.52 11.64
C ASN A 380 -28.06 41.22 11.39
N VAL A 381 -26.79 41.28 10.97
CA VAL A 381 -25.94 40.08 10.90
C VAL A 381 -25.66 39.58 12.32
N VAL A 382 -25.98 38.32 12.58
CA VAL A 382 -25.79 37.66 13.88
C VAL A 382 -24.78 36.52 13.84
N ALA A 383 -24.44 36.01 12.65
CA ALA A 383 -23.33 35.09 12.47
C ALA A 383 -22.76 35.17 11.05
N VAL A 384 -21.44 35.10 10.93
CA VAL A 384 -20.73 34.83 9.68
C VAL A 384 -19.94 33.56 9.90
N THR A 385 -20.26 32.49 9.18
CA THR A 385 -19.60 31.20 9.35
C THR A 385 -19.08 30.70 8.02
N ASN A 386 -17.79 30.38 7.97
CA ASN A 386 -17.26 29.57 6.89
C ASN A 386 -17.51 28.10 7.22
N VAL A 387 -18.28 27.39 6.41
CA VAL A 387 -18.58 25.95 6.55
C VAL A 387 -17.94 25.18 5.41
N PHE A 388 -17.69 23.90 5.64
CA PHE A 388 -16.86 23.09 4.75
C PHE A 388 -15.48 23.71 4.48
N TYR A 389 -14.90 24.33 5.51
CA TYR A 389 -13.66 25.06 5.38
C TYR A 389 -12.43 24.19 5.66
N ARG A 390 -11.39 24.38 4.86
CA ARG A 390 -10.01 23.96 5.16
C ARG A 390 -9.13 25.21 5.38
N PRO A 391 -8.24 25.25 6.39
CA PRO A 391 -7.43 26.44 6.65
C PRO A 391 -6.34 26.73 5.61
N LEU A 392 -5.76 25.70 4.99
CA LEU A 392 -4.57 25.81 4.15
C LEU A 392 -4.80 25.14 2.79
N GLY A 393 -5.85 25.45 2.03
CA GLY A 393 -6.14 24.75 0.75
C GLY A 393 -5.10 25.00 -0.35
N PHE A 394 -5.44 25.72 -1.42
CA PHE A 394 -4.51 25.98 -2.54
C PHE A 394 -3.21 26.72 -2.15
N LEU A 395 -3.23 27.45 -1.03
CA LEU A 395 -2.08 28.19 -0.52
C LEU A 395 -1.12 27.32 0.30
N GLY A 396 -1.61 26.15 0.74
CA GLY A 396 -1.03 25.18 1.68
C GLY A 396 -0.29 25.71 2.92
N ASN A 397 0.62 24.91 3.49
CA ASN A 397 1.45 25.23 4.67
C ASN A 397 2.63 26.23 4.42
N PRO A 398 2.56 27.48 4.92
CA PRO A 398 3.61 28.49 4.71
C PRO A 398 4.92 28.23 5.47
N LEU A 399 4.99 27.18 6.30
CA LEU A 399 6.20 26.80 7.04
C LEU A 399 7.14 25.88 6.24
N ASP A 400 6.77 25.49 5.02
CA ASP A 400 7.57 24.68 4.11
C ASP A 400 8.03 25.52 2.90
N PRO A 401 9.28 26.05 2.93
CA PRO A 401 9.79 26.99 1.94
C PRO A 401 10.23 26.32 0.62
N ASP A 402 10.51 25.02 0.60
CA ASP A 402 11.12 24.36 -0.55
C ASP A 402 10.10 23.98 -1.63
N ARG A 403 8.86 23.70 -1.23
CA ARG A 403 7.85 23.20 -2.18
C ARG A 403 6.56 23.98 -2.17
N GLY A 404 6.47 25.00 -1.30
CA GLY A 404 5.22 25.64 -0.99
C GLY A 404 4.28 24.61 -0.41
N ALA A 405 3.99 24.73 0.88
CA ALA A 405 2.64 24.43 1.29
C ALA A 405 2.15 22.96 1.23
N GLY A 406 3.05 21.98 1.13
CA GLY A 406 2.71 20.60 0.77
C GLY A 406 3.17 19.47 1.68
N ARG A 407 3.92 19.71 2.77
CA ARG A 407 4.18 18.66 3.78
C ARG A 407 3.65 19.07 5.16
N GLY A 408 2.77 18.24 5.70
CA GLY A 408 2.46 18.21 7.11
C GLY A 408 3.30 17.11 7.75
N SER A 409 4.11 17.44 8.76
CA SER A 409 4.69 16.41 9.62
C SER A 409 3.57 15.67 10.35
N ALA A 410 3.67 14.33 10.39
CA ALA A 410 2.78 13.44 11.11
C ALA A 410 2.62 13.80 12.60
#